data_AF-A0A5B2TC60-F1
#
_entry.id   AF-A0A5B2TC60-F1
#
_cell.length_a   1.000
_cell.length_b   1.000
_cell.length_c   1.000
_cell.angle_alpha   90.00
_cell.angle_beta   90.00
_cell.angle_gamma   90.00
#
_symmetry.space_group_name_H-M   'P 1'
#
loop_
_entity.id
_entity.type
_entity.pdbx_description
1 polymer ?
#
loop_
_entity_poly.entity_id
_entity_poly.type
_entity_poly.pdbx_seq_one_letter_code
_entity_poly.pdbx_strand_id
1 'polypeptide(L)'
;EVNRHGSFLSENSDPSRVRSQQKSTAWRKVDGSALSQATFAAFIEERIMDIVPPPEDGRTEAGALTLDLLQILKGEIAGPSRLLEIARSLKMTESAEVTNAQNLASGEVEVVYRTEHRDSTGQPLKVPNLFIIGIPVFDGDSAYKMPVRLQYRRSEGRIFWIMKRYRPDVVFFDAFDRALKAVREGTDLPVFIGTPEA
;
A
#
# COMPACT_ATOMS: atom_id res chain seq x y z
N GLU A 1 -28.45 49.40 9.97
CA GLU A 1 -28.62 48.57 8.76
C GLU A 1 -27.53 47.53 8.67
N VAL A 2 -27.94 46.34 8.28
CA VAL A 2 -27.17 45.11 8.16
C VAL A 2 -26.83 44.94 6.67
N ASN A 3 -25.56 44.76 6.30
CA ASN A 3 -25.11 43.51 5.65
C ASN A 3 -23.63 43.54 5.27
N ARG A 4 -22.90 42.58 5.84
CA ARG A 4 -21.66 42.00 5.32
C ARG A 4 -21.98 41.25 4.03
N HIS A 5 -21.25 41.44 2.94
CA HIS A 5 -21.08 40.43 1.90
C HIS A 5 -19.63 40.50 1.40
N GLY A 6 -18.73 39.93 2.20
CA GLY A 6 -17.47 39.43 1.67
C GLY A 6 -17.80 38.26 0.77
N SER A 7 -17.70 38.48 -0.54
CA SER A 7 -17.76 37.42 -1.54
C SER A 7 -16.54 36.53 -1.33
N PHE A 8 -16.71 35.47 -0.54
CA PHE A 8 -15.80 34.33 -0.54
C PHE A 8 -15.94 33.69 -1.91
N LEU A 9 -15.06 34.09 -2.82
CA LEU A 9 -14.87 33.42 -4.10
C LEU A 9 -14.64 31.94 -3.79
N SER A 10 -15.51 31.08 -4.35
CA SER A 10 -15.29 29.65 -4.41
C SER A 10 -14.04 29.43 -5.27
N GLU A 11 -12.89 29.36 -4.61
CA GLU A 11 -11.62 29.18 -5.27
C GLU A 11 -11.53 27.73 -5.75
N ASN A 12 -11.44 27.60 -7.06
CA ASN A 12 -11.26 26.35 -7.80
C ASN A 12 -10.32 25.39 -7.04
N SER A 13 -10.86 24.25 -6.66
CA SER A 13 -10.08 23.13 -6.12
C SER A 13 -9.09 22.66 -7.19
N ASP A 14 -7.83 23.08 -7.07
CA ASP A 14 -6.72 22.66 -7.91
C ASP A 14 -6.75 21.12 -8.06
N PRO A 15 -6.85 20.58 -9.29
CA PRO A 15 -6.91 19.15 -9.54
C PRO A 15 -5.74 18.36 -8.93
N SER A 16 -4.58 19.00 -8.74
CA SER A 16 -3.42 18.39 -8.11
C SER A 16 -3.65 18.11 -6.62
N ARG A 17 -4.28 19.06 -5.89
CA ARG A 17 -4.63 18.96 -4.46
C ARG A 17 -5.66 17.86 -4.18
N VAL A 18 -6.65 17.74 -5.05
CA VAL A 18 -7.70 16.70 -4.90
C VAL A 18 -7.07 15.30 -5.05
N ARG A 19 -6.10 15.15 -5.96
CA ARG A 19 -5.45 13.86 -6.24
C ARG A 19 -4.51 13.41 -5.11
N SER A 20 -3.72 14.29 -4.51
CA SER A 20 -2.82 13.97 -3.38
C SER A 20 -3.60 13.53 -2.12
N GLN A 21 -4.62 14.29 -1.75
CA GLN A 21 -5.50 13.96 -0.61
C GLN A 21 -6.21 12.61 -0.80
N GLN A 22 -6.68 12.33 -2.01
CA GLN A 22 -7.36 11.07 -2.34
C GLN A 22 -6.42 9.85 -2.25
N LYS A 23 -5.14 10.02 -2.63
CA LYS A 23 -4.12 8.96 -2.50
C LYS A 23 -3.87 8.59 -1.03
N SER A 24 -3.45 9.56 -0.21
CA SER A 24 -3.14 9.34 1.21
C SER A 24 -4.33 8.78 1.99
N THR A 25 -5.53 9.31 1.73
CA THR A 25 -6.77 8.87 2.39
C THR A 25 -7.11 7.42 2.09
N ALA A 26 -6.95 6.97 0.84
CA ALA A 26 -7.28 5.59 0.48
C ALA A 26 -6.35 4.57 1.13
N TRP A 27 -5.04 4.81 1.10
CA TRP A 27 -4.06 3.94 1.75
C TRP A 27 -4.25 3.91 3.27
N ARG A 28 -4.67 5.03 3.90
CA ARG A 28 -5.05 5.07 5.32
C ARG A 28 -6.26 4.19 5.64
N LYS A 29 -7.27 4.13 4.77
CA LYS A 29 -8.50 3.35 4.99
C LYS A 29 -8.26 1.85 5.02
N VAL A 30 -7.32 1.35 4.23
CA VAL A 30 -6.99 -0.08 4.15
C VAL A 30 -5.85 -0.50 5.09
N ASP A 31 -5.24 0.45 5.79
CA ASP A 31 -4.07 0.22 6.62
C ASP A 31 -4.38 -0.70 7.81
N GLY A 32 -3.77 -1.88 7.82
CA GLY A 32 -4.00 -2.91 8.84
C GLY A 32 -5.33 -3.66 8.74
N SER A 33 -6.21 -3.28 7.81
CA SER A 33 -7.49 -3.95 7.59
C SER A 33 -7.30 -5.27 6.83
N ALA A 34 -8.08 -6.29 7.20
CA ALA A 34 -8.11 -7.55 6.49
C ALA A 34 -9.04 -7.46 5.26
N LEU A 35 -8.45 -7.48 4.07
CA LEU A 35 -9.17 -7.40 2.79
C LEU A 35 -9.39 -8.80 2.23
N SER A 36 -10.58 -9.03 1.66
CA SER A 36 -10.81 -10.21 0.83
C SER A 36 -9.91 -10.19 -0.40
N GLN A 37 -9.73 -11.34 -1.06
CA GLN A 37 -9.01 -11.42 -2.33
C GLN A 37 -9.56 -10.43 -3.37
N ALA A 38 -10.88 -10.39 -3.55
CA ALA A 38 -11.52 -9.51 -4.53
C ALA A 38 -11.28 -8.03 -4.20
N THR A 39 -11.41 -7.65 -2.93
CA THR A 39 -11.18 -6.28 -2.47
C THR A 39 -9.71 -5.87 -2.63
N PHE A 40 -8.78 -6.75 -2.27
CA PHE A 40 -7.35 -6.51 -2.45
C PHE A 40 -7.01 -6.32 -3.93
N ALA A 41 -7.49 -7.22 -4.80
CA ALA A 41 -7.22 -7.14 -6.23
C ALA A 41 -7.74 -5.83 -6.85
N ALA A 42 -8.99 -5.48 -6.58
CA ALA A 42 -9.58 -4.22 -7.06
C ALA A 42 -8.79 -3.00 -6.57
N PHE A 43 -8.38 -3.00 -5.29
CA PHE A 43 -7.61 -1.91 -4.72
C PHE A 43 -6.22 -1.76 -5.37
N ILE A 44 -5.49 -2.87 -5.57
CA ILE A 44 -4.18 -2.85 -6.22
C ILE A 44 -4.28 -2.43 -7.69
N GLU A 45 -5.31 -2.87 -8.42
CA GLU A 45 -5.53 -2.46 -9.81
C GLU A 45 -5.81 -0.95 -9.92
N GLU A 46 -6.65 -0.39 -9.04
CA GLU A 46 -6.93 1.05 -9.00
C GLU A 46 -5.68 1.86 -8.62
N ARG A 47 -4.83 1.33 -7.74
CA ARG A 47 -3.69 2.03 -7.13
C ARG A 47 -2.33 1.61 -7.65
N ILE A 48 -2.29 0.93 -8.79
CA ILE A 48 -1.03 0.42 -9.34
C ILE A 48 0.00 1.52 -9.59
N MET A 49 -0.46 2.72 -9.96
CA MET A 49 0.40 3.90 -10.20
C MET A 49 1.00 4.48 -8.92
N ASP A 50 0.49 4.12 -7.74
CA ASP A 50 1.07 4.54 -6.47
C ASP A 50 2.23 3.62 -6.06
N ILE A 51 2.39 2.45 -6.69
CA ILE A 51 3.43 1.48 -6.34
C ILE A 51 4.75 1.85 -7.03
N VAL A 52 5.80 2.01 -6.23
CA VAL A 52 7.14 2.33 -6.70
C VAL A 52 7.85 1.04 -7.11
N PRO A 53 8.48 0.97 -8.30
CA PRO A 53 9.32 -0.15 -8.68
C PRO A 53 10.43 -0.41 -7.64
N PRO A 54 10.82 -1.67 -7.41
CA PRO A 54 11.96 -1.96 -6.58
C PRO A 54 13.21 -1.31 -7.22
N PRO A 55 14.15 -0.79 -6.42
CA PRO A 55 15.42 -0.30 -6.93
C PRO A 55 16.20 -1.44 -7.61
N GLU A 56 16.97 -1.11 -8.65
CA GLU A 56 17.65 -2.11 -9.50
C GLU A 56 18.64 -2.98 -8.70
N ASP A 57 19.31 -2.40 -7.71
CA ASP A 57 20.23 -3.11 -6.81
C ASP A 57 19.56 -3.65 -5.54
N GLY A 58 18.22 -3.52 -5.46
CA GLY A 58 17.41 -3.96 -4.35
C GLY A 58 17.49 -3.09 -3.09
N ARG A 59 18.34 -2.04 -3.02
CA ARG A 59 18.60 -1.32 -1.76
C ARG A 59 18.91 0.17 -1.87
N THR A 60 19.79 0.61 -2.77
CA THR A 60 20.43 1.94 -2.65
C THR A 60 19.45 3.10 -2.81
N GLU A 61 18.33 2.88 -3.48
CA GLU A 61 17.29 3.91 -3.64
C GLU A 61 15.98 3.62 -2.90
N ALA A 62 15.95 2.58 -2.05
CA ALA A 62 14.73 2.16 -1.36
C ALA A 62 14.30 3.16 -0.26
N GLY A 63 15.25 3.94 0.27
CA GLY A 63 15.07 4.79 1.45
C GLY A 63 15.29 4.05 2.77
N ALA A 64 15.69 4.79 3.81
CA ALA A 64 16.12 4.23 5.09
C ALA A 64 15.05 3.35 5.77
N LEU A 65 13.78 3.78 5.75
CA LEU A 65 12.67 3.00 6.31
C LEU A 65 12.46 1.66 5.60
N THR A 66 12.70 1.63 4.28
CA THR A 66 12.55 0.39 3.50
C THR A 66 13.70 -0.56 3.80
N LEU A 67 14.92 -0.05 3.91
CA LEU A 67 16.09 -0.84 4.31
C LEU A 67 15.92 -1.45 5.71
N ASP A 68 15.42 -0.67 6.66
CA ASP A 68 15.08 -1.12 8.00
C ASP A 68 14.06 -2.27 7.96
N LEU A 69 12.95 -2.07 7.24
CA LEU A 69 11.91 -3.11 7.10
C LEU A 69 12.43 -4.37 6.39
N LEU A 70 13.26 -4.23 5.36
CA LEU A 70 13.89 -5.34 4.64
C LEU A 70 14.75 -6.20 5.58
N GLN A 71 15.54 -5.57 6.44
CA GLN A 71 16.37 -6.27 7.41
C GLN A 71 15.52 -7.04 8.42
N ILE A 72 14.43 -6.43 8.91
CA ILE A 72 13.49 -7.04 9.87
C ILE A 72 12.78 -8.24 9.24
N LEU A 73 12.29 -8.11 8.00
CA LEU A 73 11.46 -9.13 7.35
C LEU A 73 12.25 -10.21 6.61
N LYS A 74 13.55 -9.97 6.33
CA LYS A 74 14.38 -10.81 5.44
C LYS A 74 13.66 -11.13 4.13
N GLY A 75 13.08 -10.09 3.53
CA GLY A 75 12.11 -10.18 2.44
C GLY A 75 12.60 -9.70 1.09
N GLU A 76 11.68 -9.72 0.13
CA GLU A 76 11.84 -9.18 -1.22
C GLU A 76 10.85 -8.04 -1.44
N ILE A 77 11.29 -6.98 -2.12
CA ILE A 77 10.44 -5.85 -2.51
C ILE A 77 9.65 -6.23 -3.76
N ALA A 78 8.33 -6.27 -3.67
CA ALA A 78 7.48 -6.43 -4.84
C ALA A 78 7.34 -5.12 -5.61
N GLY A 79 7.50 -5.21 -6.92
CA GLY A 79 7.11 -4.15 -7.85
C GLY A 79 5.67 -4.25 -8.33
N PRO A 80 5.22 -3.26 -9.12
CA PRO A 80 3.87 -3.19 -9.67
C PRO A 80 3.42 -4.48 -10.37
N SER A 81 4.24 -5.02 -11.29
CA SER A 81 3.90 -6.22 -12.06
C SER A 81 3.69 -7.44 -11.18
N ARG A 82 4.52 -7.62 -10.14
CA ARG A 82 4.42 -8.75 -9.22
C ARG A 82 3.15 -8.65 -8.35
N LEU A 83 2.78 -7.44 -7.92
CA LEU A 83 1.52 -7.24 -7.17
C LEU A 83 0.28 -7.47 -8.03
N LEU A 84 0.30 -7.06 -9.31
CA LEU A 84 -0.79 -7.39 -10.23
C LEU A 84 -0.92 -8.89 -10.49
N GLU A 85 0.20 -9.60 -10.61
CA GLU A 85 0.20 -11.05 -10.76
C GLU A 85 -0.47 -11.73 -9.55
N ILE A 86 -0.17 -11.28 -8.33
CA ILE A 86 -0.78 -11.81 -7.09
C ILE A 86 -2.27 -11.46 -7.01
N ALA A 87 -2.63 -10.24 -7.37
CA ALA A 87 -4.03 -9.81 -7.45
C ALA A 87 -4.85 -10.70 -8.40
N ARG A 88 -4.26 -11.11 -9.53
CA ARG A 88 -4.91 -11.93 -10.57
C ARG A 88 -4.87 -13.43 -10.31
N SER A 89 -3.75 -13.97 -9.84
CA SER A 89 -3.53 -15.42 -9.69
C SER A 89 -4.48 -16.06 -8.67
N LEU A 90 -4.73 -15.38 -7.55
CA LEU A 90 -5.61 -15.92 -6.51
C LEU A 90 -7.10 -15.76 -6.81
N LYS A 91 -7.48 -14.94 -7.80
CA LYS A 91 -8.84 -14.90 -8.34
C LYS A 91 -9.21 -16.23 -9.03
N MET A 92 -8.21 -17.01 -9.45
CA MET A 92 -8.39 -18.27 -10.18
C MET A 92 -8.48 -19.50 -9.26
N THR A 93 -8.07 -19.39 -8.00
CA THR A 93 -8.08 -20.51 -7.04
C THR A 93 -9.45 -20.73 -6.38
N GLU A 94 -10.28 -19.69 -6.22
CA GLU A 94 -11.66 -19.84 -5.69
C GLU A 94 -12.55 -20.71 -6.60
N SER A 95 -12.28 -20.75 -7.90
CA SER A 95 -12.98 -21.61 -8.86
C SER A 95 -12.47 -23.06 -8.90
N ALA A 96 -11.36 -23.38 -8.22
CA ALA A 96 -10.71 -24.68 -8.31
C ALA A 96 -11.27 -25.75 -7.35
N GLU A 97 -12.18 -25.40 -6.44
CA GLU A 97 -12.83 -26.38 -5.55
C GLU A 97 -13.88 -27.27 -6.25
N VAL A 98 -14.25 -26.98 -7.51
CA VAL A 98 -15.28 -27.76 -8.23
C VAL A 98 -14.71 -28.97 -9.00
N THR A 99 -13.39 -29.09 -9.17
CA THR A 99 -12.80 -30.22 -9.92
C THR A 99 -12.37 -31.40 -9.03
N ASN A 100 -12.32 -31.23 -7.70
CA ASN A 100 -11.89 -32.29 -6.78
C ASN A 100 -13.03 -33.20 -6.29
N ALA A 101 -14.29 -32.85 -6.55
CA ALA A 101 -15.44 -33.66 -6.17
C ALA A 101 -15.71 -34.86 -7.10
N GLN A 102 -15.00 -35.01 -8.21
CA GLN A 102 -15.19 -36.12 -9.17
C GLN A 102 -14.14 -37.24 -9.10
N ASN A 103 -13.05 -37.07 -8.33
CA ASN A 103 -11.99 -38.08 -8.24
C ASN A 103 -12.06 -38.98 -6.99
N LEU A 104 -13.22 -39.04 -6.33
CA LEU A 104 -13.52 -39.96 -5.22
C LEU A 104 -13.95 -41.37 -5.69
N ALA A 105 -13.89 -41.67 -7.00
CA ALA A 105 -14.40 -42.92 -7.57
C ALA A 105 -13.37 -44.05 -7.70
N SER A 106 -12.11 -43.85 -7.32
CA SER A 106 -11.09 -44.92 -7.31
C SER A 106 -10.34 -44.88 -5.99
N GLY A 107 -10.69 -45.83 -5.11
CA GLY A 107 -10.35 -45.88 -3.68
C GLY A 107 -8.88 -46.14 -3.34
N GLU A 108 -7.96 -45.42 -3.94
CA GLU A 108 -6.56 -45.37 -3.52
C GLU A 108 -6.05 -43.94 -3.69
N VAL A 109 -6.14 -43.14 -2.63
CA VAL A 109 -5.60 -41.79 -2.58
C VAL A 109 -4.55 -41.76 -1.49
N GLU A 110 -3.28 -41.81 -1.91
CA GLU A 110 -2.15 -41.40 -1.10
C GLU A 110 -2.33 -39.91 -0.78
N VAL A 111 -2.82 -39.60 0.43
CA VAL A 111 -3.09 -38.25 0.89
C VAL A 111 -1.76 -37.54 1.17
N VAL A 112 -1.12 -37.05 0.11
CA VAL A 112 -0.02 -36.09 0.23
C VAL A 112 -0.64 -34.70 0.39
N TYR A 113 -0.97 -34.34 1.64
CA TYR A 113 -1.44 -33.00 2.00
C TYR A 113 -0.29 -31.99 1.91
N ARG A 114 0.09 -31.64 0.68
CA ARG A 114 1.13 -30.65 0.41
C ARG A 114 0.45 -29.30 0.23
N THR A 115 0.38 -28.55 1.32
CA THR A 115 -0.04 -27.14 1.32
C THR A 115 1.03 -26.28 0.64
N GLU A 116 1.20 -26.44 -0.66
CA GLU A 116 2.05 -25.58 -1.47
C GLU A 116 1.12 -24.73 -2.34
N HIS A 117 1.01 -23.44 -1.99
CA HIS A 117 0.36 -22.46 -2.84
C HIS A 117 1.06 -22.51 -4.19
N ARG A 118 0.38 -22.89 -5.27
CA ARG A 118 0.98 -22.93 -6.60
C ARG A 118 0.56 -21.69 -7.39
N ASP A 119 1.50 -21.10 -8.12
CA ASP A 119 1.18 -20.07 -9.11
C ASP A 119 0.42 -20.68 -10.32
N SER A 120 0.07 -19.86 -11.32
CA SER A 120 -0.62 -20.33 -12.53
C SER A 120 0.17 -21.37 -13.35
N THR A 121 1.44 -21.62 -12.99
CA THR A 121 2.34 -22.59 -13.63
C THR A 121 2.63 -23.82 -12.77
N GLY A 122 2.04 -23.91 -11.56
CA GLY A 122 2.21 -25.07 -10.69
C GLY A 122 3.40 -24.99 -9.72
N GLN A 123 4.14 -23.87 -9.66
CA GLN A 123 5.28 -23.70 -8.74
C GLN A 123 4.88 -23.04 -7.42
N PRO A 124 5.57 -23.32 -6.29
CA PRO A 124 5.32 -22.65 -5.02
C PRO A 124 5.32 -21.11 -5.15
N LEU A 125 4.14 -20.50 -5.03
CA LEU A 125 3.91 -19.06 -5.08
C LEU A 125 4.60 -18.41 -3.87
N LYS A 126 5.81 -17.91 -4.09
CA LYS A 126 6.47 -17.01 -3.13
C LYS A 126 5.73 -15.69 -3.10
N VAL A 127 4.93 -15.50 -2.06
CA VAL A 127 4.25 -14.24 -1.79
C VAL A 127 5.26 -13.26 -1.21
N PRO A 128 5.50 -12.10 -1.85
CA PRO A 128 6.35 -11.06 -1.30
C PRO A 128 5.75 -10.51 -0.01
N ASN A 129 6.61 -10.03 0.88
CA ASN A 129 6.20 -9.55 2.20
C ASN A 129 6.28 -8.03 2.34
N LEU A 130 6.78 -7.31 1.33
CA LEU A 130 6.77 -5.86 1.30
C LEU A 130 6.76 -5.28 -0.12
N PHE A 131 6.30 -4.05 -0.23
CA PHE A 131 6.39 -3.20 -1.42
C PHE A 131 6.51 -1.74 -0.99
N ILE A 132 6.70 -0.82 -1.94
CA ILE A 132 6.85 0.61 -1.65
C ILE A 132 5.72 1.36 -2.36
N ILE A 133 5.09 2.29 -1.67
CA ILE A 133 4.17 3.26 -2.27
C ILE A 133 4.80 4.65 -2.31
N GLY A 134 4.50 5.42 -3.35
CA GLY A 134 4.89 6.81 -3.52
C GLY A 134 3.69 7.70 -3.29
N ILE A 135 3.60 8.32 -2.11
CA ILE A 135 2.46 9.19 -1.77
C ILE A 135 2.94 10.58 -1.30
N PRO A 136 2.36 11.67 -1.82
CA PRO A 136 2.60 13.00 -1.26
C PRO A 136 1.96 13.08 0.14
N VAL A 137 2.70 13.65 1.10
CA VAL A 137 2.16 13.92 2.44
C VAL A 137 1.39 15.24 2.46
N PHE A 138 1.95 16.26 1.80
CA PHE A 138 1.32 17.57 1.60
C PHE A 138 1.12 17.84 0.10
N ASP A 139 0.16 18.71 -0.20
CA ASP A 139 -0.15 19.08 -1.58
C ASP A 139 0.99 19.88 -2.20
N GLY A 140 1.32 19.57 -3.46
CA GLY A 140 2.41 20.23 -4.18
C GLY A 140 3.83 19.78 -3.78
N ASP A 141 3.96 18.91 -2.77
CA ASP A 141 5.25 18.33 -2.36
C ASP A 141 5.55 17.02 -3.12
N SER A 142 6.83 16.66 -3.14
CA SER A 142 7.31 15.42 -3.73
C SER A 142 6.74 14.20 -3.00
N ALA A 143 6.51 13.11 -3.75
CA ALA A 143 6.01 11.87 -3.17
C ALA A 143 7.06 11.21 -2.26
N TYR A 144 6.63 10.78 -1.08
CA TYR A 144 7.46 10.02 -0.14
C TYR A 144 7.38 8.53 -0.47
N LYS A 145 8.54 7.87 -0.49
CA LYS A 145 8.64 6.42 -0.54
C LYS A 145 8.27 5.85 0.82
N MET A 146 7.10 5.25 0.91
CA MET A 146 6.58 4.63 2.13
C MET A 146 6.54 3.10 1.95
N PRO A 147 7.33 2.34 2.72
CA PRO A 147 7.26 0.89 2.69
C PRO A 147 5.94 0.40 3.30
N VAL A 148 5.35 -0.61 2.66
CA VAL A 148 4.12 -1.27 3.09
C VAL A 148 4.42 -2.75 3.26
N ARG A 149 4.18 -3.27 4.46
CA ARG A 149 4.24 -4.69 4.75
C ARG A 149 3.01 -5.37 4.18
N LEU A 150 3.22 -6.41 3.39
CA LEU A 150 2.17 -7.27 2.87
C LEU A 150 2.14 -8.56 3.69
N GLN A 151 0.97 -8.86 4.24
CA GLN A 151 0.72 -10.10 4.97
C GLN A 151 -0.54 -10.75 4.41
N TYR A 152 -0.65 -12.06 4.61
CA TYR A 152 -1.88 -12.78 4.35
C TYR A 152 -2.17 -13.75 5.48
N ARG A 153 -3.45 -14.09 5.64
CA ARG A 153 -3.92 -15.16 6.52
C ARG A 153 -5.00 -15.96 5.82
N ARG A 154 -5.11 -17.24 6.16
CA ARG A 154 -6.22 -18.09 5.72
C ARG A 154 -7.25 -18.20 6.85
N SER A 155 -8.52 -18.13 6.51
CA SER A 155 -9.64 -18.33 7.43
C SER A 155 -10.81 -18.90 6.64
N GLU A 156 -11.36 -20.04 7.08
CA GLU A 156 -12.52 -20.69 6.43
C GLU A 156 -12.34 -20.90 4.92
N GLY A 157 -11.19 -21.44 4.50
CA GLY A 157 -10.89 -21.67 3.07
C GLY A 157 -10.56 -20.40 2.26
N ARG A 158 -10.77 -19.20 2.82
CA ARG A 158 -10.53 -17.92 2.15
C ARG A 158 -9.20 -17.29 2.56
N ILE A 159 -8.63 -16.51 1.64
CA ILE A 159 -7.43 -15.70 1.88
C ILE A 159 -7.84 -14.27 2.21
N PHE A 160 -7.21 -13.72 3.26
CA PHE A 160 -7.32 -12.32 3.62
C PHE A 160 -5.95 -11.66 3.58
N TRP A 161 -5.88 -10.52 2.91
CA TRP A 161 -4.69 -9.69 2.77
C TRP A 161 -4.69 -8.56 3.77
N ILE A 162 -3.52 -8.27 4.34
CA ILE A 162 -3.32 -7.14 5.25
C ILE A 162 -2.16 -6.33 4.70
N MET A 163 -2.42 -5.06 4.42
CA MET A 163 -1.40 -4.09 4.01
C MET A 163 -1.17 -3.13 5.17
N LYS A 164 0.07 -3.05 5.67
CA LYS A 164 0.40 -2.20 6.81
C LYS A 164 1.54 -1.25 6.46
N ARG A 165 1.25 0.05 6.46
CA ARG A 165 2.26 1.10 6.25
C ARG A 165 3.28 1.05 7.38
N TYR A 166 4.56 1.11 7.02
CA TYR A 166 5.64 1.06 7.99
C TYR A 166 6.05 2.47 8.39
N ARG A 167 5.89 2.77 9.69
CA ARG A 167 6.23 4.05 10.33
C ARG A 167 5.70 5.29 9.58
N PRO A 168 4.38 5.39 9.31
CA PRO A 168 3.80 6.55 8.63
C PRO A 168 3.95 7.85 9.45
N ASP A 169 4.16 7.76 10.76
CA ASP A 169 4.49 8.85 11.68
C ASP A 169 5.82 9.52 11.31
N VAL A 170 6.88 8.75 11.07
CA VAL A 170 8.20 9.28 10.70
C VAL A 170 8.13 10.00 9.36
N VAL A 171 7.44 9.40 8.38
CA VAL A 171 7.26 10.03 7.06
C VAL A 171 6.50 11.34 7.18
N PHE A 172 5.49 11.40 8.06
CA PHE A 172 4.73 12.62 8.29
C PHE A 172 5.58 13.72 8.93
N PHE A 173 6.34 13.40 9.99
CA PHE A 173 7.17 14.40 10.67
C PHE A 173 8.33 14.90 9.79
N ASP A 174 9.00 14.02 9.03
CA ASP A 174 10.03 14.43 8.06
C ASP A 174 9.43 15.35 6.99
N ALA A 175 8.23 15.04 6.48
CA ALA A 175 7.55 15.90 5.54
C ALA A 175 7.16 17.26 6.15
N PHE A 176 6.73 17.26 7.42
CA PHE A 176 6.35 18.47 8.13
C PHE A 176 7.55 19.39 8.31
N ASP A 177 8.67 18.85 8.79
CA ASP A 177 9.91 19.62 8.98
C ASP A 177 10.42 20.20 7.66
N ARG A 178 10.33 19.45 6.55
CA ARG A 178 10.67 19.96 5.21
C ARG A 178 9.73 21.07 4.76
N ALA A 179 8.42 20.93 4.98
CA ALA A 179 7.46 21.97 4.64
C ALA A 179 7.74 23.25 5.43
N LEU A 180 8.03 23.14 6.73
CA LEU A 180 8.40 24.30 7.56
C LEU A 180 9.68 24.97 7.08
N LYS A 181 10.70 24.17 6.73
CA LYS A 181 11.95 24.68 6.17
C LYS A 181 11.71 25.45 4.87
N ALA A 182 10.93 24.87 3.95
CA ALA A 182 10.59 25.50 2.68
C ALA A 182 9.83 26.82 2.87
N VAL A 183 8.86 26.87 3.79
CA VAL A 183 8.13 28.11 4.12
C VAL A 183 9.08 29.16 4.70
N ARG A 184 9.94 28.78 5.64
CA ARG A 184 10.90 29.70 6.26
C ARG A 184 11.87 30.29 5.23
N GLU A 185 12.43 29.45 4.36
CA GLU A 185 13.37 29.87 3.32
C GLU A 185 12.68 30.68 2.20
N GLY A 186 11.43 30.35 1.85
CA GLY A 186 10.70 31.03 0.79
C GLY A 186 10.05 32.35 1.20
N THR A 187 9.85 32.58 2.49
CA THR A 187 9.17 33.78 3.01
C THR A 187 10.06 34.71 3.83
N ASP A 188 11.21 34.22 4.32
CA ASP A 188 12.05 34.87 5.33
C ASP A 188 11.30 35.25 6.64
N LEU A 189 10.12 34.67 6.86
CA LEU A 189 9.30 34.94 8.04
C LEU A 189 9.50 33.87 9.13
N PRO A 190 9.30 34.24 10.42
CA PRO A 190 9.30 33.26 11.50
C PRO A 190 8.13 32.28 11.37
N VAL A 191 8.45 30.99 11.55
CA VAL A 191 7.47 29.91 11.62
C VAL A 191 7.06 29.71 13.07
N PHE A 192 5.75 29.67 13.33
CA PHE A 192 5.19 29.41 14.66
C PHE A 192 4.65 27.98 14.72
N ILE A 193 5.07 27.23 15.74
CA ILE A 193 4.60 25.85 16.02
C ILE A 193 3.91 25.86 17.37
N GLY A 194 2.66 25.40 17.43
CA GLY A 194 1.90 25.33 18.67
C GLY A 194 2.36 24.19 19.59
N THR A 195 2.23 24.39 20.90
CA THR A 195 2.31 23.33 21.90
C THR A 195 0.90 22.91 22.34
N PRO A 196 0.68 21.63 22.69
CA PRO A 196 -0.60 21.20 23.26
C PRO A 196 -0.98 22.04 24.48
N GLU A 197 -2.26 22.38 24.62
CA GLU A 197 -2.80 22.94 25.86
C GLU A 197 -2.69 21.86 26.94
N ALA A 198 -2.11 22.21 28.09
CA ALA A 198 -1.82 21.30 29.20
C ALA A 198 -3.08 20.72 29.86
#